data_AF-A0AAV4G0R2-F1
#
_entry.id   AF-A0AAV4G0R2-F1
#
_cell.length_a   1.000
_cell.length_b   1.000
_cell.length_c   1.000
_cell.angle_alpha   90.00
_cell.angle_beta   90.00
_cell.angle_gamma   90.00
#
_symmetry.space_group_name_H-M   'P 1'
#
loop_
_entity.id
_entity.type
_entity.pdbx_description
1 polymer ?
#
loop_
_entity_poly.entity_id
_entity_poly.type
_entity_poly.pdbx_seq_one_letter_code
_entity_poly.pdbx_strand_id
1 'polypeptide(L)'
;MANALPNFPPFRIREEELSAGTRWRKWFQKFENLITALDITDEDRKKALLIHFGGHQIFDLVDTFQEEKKNTYEALKTALDTYFTPRVNTTFESFKLRKMKQLATENVDPFHVRLRTQAALCSFTDVDREILAQLIESVNSSKLRKKALRYRLTLNQFLSESRNEELTEAQTREIERTDQACAINNKTKKSVKVHKQPALTTIKVKQDHAGICRNCGGIYLHP
;
A
#
# COMPACT_ATOMS: atom_id res chain seq x y z
N MET A 1 6.04 37.32 -23.81
CA MET A 1 6.86 36.72 -22.74
C MET A 1 7.28 35.34 -23.20
N ALA A 2 8.57 35.04 -23.24
CA ALA A 2 9.03 33.70 -23.61
C ALA A 2 8.71 32.74 -22.45
N ASN A 3 7.63 31.98 -22.58
CA ASN A 3 7.35 30.90 -21.64
C ASN A 3 8.44 29.86 -21.83
N ALA A 4 9.39 29.80 -20.89
CA ALA A 4 10.44 28.78 -20.89
C ALA A 4 9.77 27.40 -20.89
N LEU A 5 10.23 26.54 -21.80
CA LEU A 5 9.74 25.16 -21.83
C LEU A 5 10.11 24.46 -20.50
N PRO A 6 9.21 23.63 -19.96
CA PRO A 6 9.45 22.93 -18.70
C PRO A 6 10.61 21.95 -18.85
N ASN A 7 11.33 21.71 -17.75
CA ASN A 7 12.39 20.70 -17.74
C ASN A 7 11.76 19.30 -17.88
N PHE A 8 12.09 18.61 -18.96
CA PHE A 8 11.64 17.26 -19.25
C PHE A 8 12.80 16.43 -19.78
N PRO A 9 13.21 15.35 -19.09
CA PRO A 9 14.40 14.59 -19.46
C PRO A 9 14.30 13.94 -20.85
N PRO A 10 15.38 14.00 -21.67
CA PRO A 10 15.38 13.42 -23.00
C PRO A 10 15.37 11.89 -22.98
N PHE A 11 14.86 11.28 -24.04
CA PHE A 11 14.87 9.83 -24.19
C PHE A 11 16.25 9.34 -24.65
N ARG A 12 16.82 8.37 -23.93
CA ARG A 12 18.14 7.81 -24.23
C ARG A 12 17.98 6.38 -24.75
N ILE A 13 18.14 6.17 -26.06
CA ILE A 13 17.96 4.85 -26.70
C ILE A 13 18.97 3.84 -26.14
N ARG A 14 20.25 4.23 -26.03
CA ARG A 14 21.40 3.32 -25.80
C ARG A 14 21.70 2.88 -24.36
N GLU A 15 21.05 3.45 -23.34
CA GLU A 15 21.40 3.11 -21.93
C GLU A 15 21.03 1.67 -21.55
N GLU A 16 19.91 1.17 -22.08
CA GLU A 16 19.43 -0.19 -21.85
C GLU A 16 18.63 -0.63 -23.07
N GLU A 17 19.31 -1.21 -24.06
CA GLU A 17 18.72 -1.56 -25.37
C GLU A 17 17.56 -2.56 -25.24
N LEU A 18 17.70 -3.53 -24.33
CA LEU A 18 16.70 -4.59 -24.07
C LEU A 18 15.42 -4.07 -23.37
N SER A 19 15.48 -2.90 -22.73
CA SER A 19 14.32 -2.27 -22.07
C SER A 19 13.79 -1.06 -22.85
N ALA A 20 14.41 -0.72 -23.99
CA ALA A 20 14.13 0.50 -24.75
C ALA A 20 12.64 0.64 -25.11
N GLY A 21 11.96 -0.44 -25.50
CA GLY A 21 10.53 -0.40 -25.80
C GLY A 21 9.65 -0.05 -24.60
N THR A 22 9.93 -0.67 -23.45
CA THR A 22 9.25 -0.38 -22.18
C THR A 22 9.51 1.05 -21.70
N ARG A 23 10.75 1.51 -21.80
CA ARG A 23 11.13 2.89 -21.44
C ARG A 23 10.48 3.90 -22.37
N TRP A 24 10.45 3.63 -23.67
CA TRP A 24 9.80 4.48 -24.67
C TRP A 24 8.31 4.68 -24.34
N ARG A 25 7.58 3.59 -24.10
CA ARG A 25 6.15 3.66 -23.74
C ARG A 25 5.90 4.55 -22.53
N LYS A 26 6.69 4.38 -21.47
CA LYS A 26 6.59 5.19 -20.25
C LYS A 26 6.96 6.66 -20.49
N TRP A 27 8.01 6.91 -21.25
CA TRP A 27 8.47 8.26 -21.59
C TRP A 27 7.42 8.99 -22.43
N PHE A 28 6.87 8.32 -23.44
CA PHE A 28 5.86 8.86 -24.34
C PHE A 28 4.55 9.19 -23.59
N GLN A 29 4.10 8.33 -22.66
CA GLN A 29 2.96 8.66 -21.79
C GLN A 29 3.19 9.91 -20.94
N LYS A 30 4.41 10.10 -20.41
CA LYS A 30 4.75 11.32 -19.67
C LYS A 30 4.78 12.55 -20.58
N PHE A 31 5.23 12.38 -21.82
CA PHE A 31 5.21 13.43 -22.84
C PHE A 31 3.77 13.84 -23.21
N GLU A 32 2.86 12.89 -23.46
CA GLU A 32 1.45 13.18 -23.73
C GLU A 32 0.77 13.92 -22.58
N ASN A 33 1.08 13.54 -21.34
CA ASN A 33 0.61 14.26 -20.16
C ASN A 33 1.15 15.71 -20.11
N LEU A 34 2.41 15.91 -20.52
CA LEU A 34 3.02 17.24 -20.61
C LEU A 34 2.33 18.11 -21.66
N ILE A 35 2.09 17.56 -22.85
CA ILE A 35 1.37 18.24 -23.94
C ILE A 35 -0.04 18.66 -23.48
N THR A 36 -0.74 17.76 -22.79
CA THR A 36 -2.06 18.03 -22.22
C THR A 36 -2.00 19.13 -21.15
N ALA A 37 -1.03 19.06 -20.24
CA ALA A 37 -0.87 20.05 -19.16
C ALA A 37 -0.52 21.45 -19.67
N LEU A 38 0.13 21.54 -20.84
CA LEU A 38 0.46 22.80 -21.50
C LEU A 38 -0.64 23.29 -22.46
N ASP A 39 -1.78 22.58 -22.53
CA ASP A 39 -2.91 22.86 -23.43
C ASP A 39 -2.49 23.02 -24.90
N ILE A 40 -1.59 22.14 -25.35
CA ILE A 40 -1.08 22.16 -26.72
C ILE A 40 -1.96 21.29 -27.59
N THR A 41 -2.73 21.93 -28.46
CA THR A 41 -3.68 21.27 -29.38
C THR A 41 -3.17 21.18 -30.81
N ASP A 42 -2.27 22.09 -31.22
CA ASP A 42 -1.67 22.13 -32.55
C ASP A 42 -0.74 20.94 -32.83
N GLU A 43 -1.03 20.19 -33.90
CA GLU A 43 -0.34 18.93 -34.22
C GLU A 43 1.11 19.15 -34.67
N ASP A 44 1.39 20.22 -35.41
CA ASP A 44 2.76 20.55 -35.83
C ASP A 44 3.64 20.92 -34.63
N ARG A 45 3.08 21.67 -33.68
CA ARG A 45 3.73 21.99 -32.41
C ARG A 45 3.94 20.74 -31.55
N LYS A 46 2.97 19.82 -31.46
CA LYS A 46 3.16 18.53 -30.76
C LYS A 46 4.30 17.74 -31.38
N LYS A 47 4.34 17.65 -32.72
CA LYS A 47 5.42 16.97 -33.46
C LYS A 47 6.78 17.59 -33.19
N ALA A 48 6.90 18.91 -33.27
CA ALA A 48 8.13 19.62 -32.98
C ALA A 48 8.60 19.39 -31.53
N LEU A 49 7.67 19.41 -30.57
CA LEU A 49 7.98 19.15 -29.16
C LEU A 49 8.37 17.71 -28.89
N LEU A 50 7.76 16.73 -29.57
CA LEU A 50 8.14 15.32 -29.45
C LEU A 50 9.60 15.11 -29.84
N ILE A 51 10.02 15.72 -30.96
CA ILE A 51 11.40 15.66 -31.44
C ILE A 51 12.33 16.41 -30.48
N HIS A 52 11.94 17.63 -30.06
CA HIS A 52 12.75 18.48 -29.17
C HIS A 52 13.01 17.81 -27.82
N PHE A 53 11.94 17.40 -27.13
CA PHE A 53 12.04 16.74 -25.84
C PHE A 53 12.60 15.32 -25.95
N GLY A 54 12.39 14.63 -27.08
CA GLY A 54 13.02 13.33 -27.36
C GLY A 54 14.55 13.40 -27.31
N GLY A 55 15.13 14.55 -27.64
CA GLY A 55 16.56 14.80 -27.63
C GLY A 55 17.28 14.26 -28.86
N HIS A 56 18.61 14.42 -28.89
CA HIS A 56 19.43 14.14 -30.08
C HIS A 56 19.24 12.72 -30.64
N GLN A 57 19.15 11.69 -29.80
CA GLN A 57 18.99 10.30 -30.29
C GLN A 57 17.65 10.07 -30.99
N ILE A 58 16.58 10.73 -30.54
CA ILE A 58 15.29 10.69 -31.22
C ILE A 58 15.34 11.52 -32.50
N PHE A 59 15.96 12.70 -32.47
CA PHE A 59 16.14 13.52 -33.66
C PHE A 59 16.87 12.73 -34.77
N ASP A 60 18.03 12.15 -34.45
CA ASP A 60 18.81 11.35 -35.39
C ASP A 60 18.01 10.15 -35.93
N LEU A 61 17.23 9.48 -35.08
CA LEU A 61 16.37 8.38 -35.49
C LEU A 61 15.27 8.85 -36.46
N VAL A 62 14.61 9.96 -36.17
CA VAL A 62 13.56 10.53 -37.00
C VAL A 62 14.09 10.96 -38.37
N ASP A 63 15.33 11.43 -38.44
CA ASP A 63 15.98 11.78 -39.71
C ASP A 63 16.11 10.57 -40.64
N THR A 64 16.28 9.37 -40.08
CA THR A 64 16.31 8.12 -40.88
C THR A 64 14.96 7.70 -41.44
N PHE A 65 13.85 8.29 -40.98
CA PHE A 65 12.51 7.94 -41.45
C PHE A 65 12.16 8.65 -42.77
N GLN A 66 11.43 7.94 -43.63
CA GLN A 66 10.81 8.51 -44.83
C GLN A 66 9.86 9.66 -44.46
N GLU A 67 9.75 10.68 -45.32
CA GLU A 67 8.93 11.88 -45.06
C GLU A 67 7.47 11.55 -44.71
N GLU A 68 6.87 10.57 -45.38
CA GLU A 68 5.50 10.10 -45.13
C GLU A 68 5.29 9.60 -43.69
N LYS A 69 6.36 9.14 -43.03
CA LYS A 69 6.33 8.64 -41.65
C LYS A 69 6.60 9.72 -40.61
N LYS A 70 6.92 10.95 -41.03
CA LYS A 70 7.22 12.09 -40.14
C LYS A 70 6.51 13.39 -40.54
N ASN A 71 5.59 13.33 -41.50
CA ASN A 71 4.83 14.48 -41.97
C ASN A 71 3.83 14.99 -40.91
N THR A 72 3.15 14.07 -40.22
CA THR A 72 2.15 14.34 -39.17
C THR A 72 2.61 13.81 -37.82
N TYR A 73 2.02 14.31 -36.74
CA TYR A 73 2.26 13.81 -35.39
C TYR A 73 1.93 12.32 -35.26
N GLU A 74 0.76 11.90 -35.71
CA GLU A 74 0.33 10.50 -35.61
C GLU A 74 1.19 9.55 -36.45
N ALA A 75 1.63 9.96 -37.64
CA ALA A 75 2.57 9.18 -38.44
C ALA A 75 3.92 9.01 -37.72
N LEU A 76 4.45 10.10 -37.16
CA LEU A 76 5.71 10.09 -36.42
C LEU A 76 5.64 9.22 -35.17
N LYS A 77 4.58 9.39 -34.37
CA LYS A 77 4.29 8.57 -33.19
C LYS A 77 4.20 7.09 -33.56
N THR A 78 3.44 6.75 -34.61
CA THR A 78 3.31 5.36 -35.07
C THR A 78 4.65 4.78 -35.53
N ALA A 79 5.47 5.56 -36.23
CA ALA A 79 6.80 5.13 -36.67
C ALA A 79 7.74 4.88 -35.49
N LEU A 80 7.75 5.78 -34.50
CA LEU A 80 8.54 5.62 -33.28
C LEU A 80 8.04 4.43 -32.46
N ASP A 81 6.73 4.30 -32.24
CA ASP A 81 6.15 3.14 -31.56
C ASP A 81 6.50 1.85 -32.28
N THR A 82 6.45 1.80 -33.62
CA THR A 82 6.84 0.63 -34.40
C THR A 82 8.32 0.31 -34.27
N TYR A 83 9.19 1.31 -34.18
CA TYR A 83 10.63 1.11 -33.96
C TYR A 83 10.92 0.50 -32.58
N PHE A 84 10.18 0.95 -31.55
CA PHE A 84 10.40 0.53 -30.16
C PHE A 84 9.57 -0.70 -29.74
N THR A 85 8.46 -1.03 -30.42
CA THR A 85 7.55 -2.14 -30.08
C THR A 85 8.19 -3.54 -30.18
N PRO A 86 8.96 -3.90 -31.22
CA PRO A 86 9.63 -5.19 -31.33
C PRO A 86 10.59 -5.49 -30.17
N ARG A 87 10.95 -4.47 -29.39
CA ARG A 87 11.88 -4.56 -28.26
C ARG A 87 11.17 -4.87 -26.93
N VAL A 88 9.85 -5.06 -26.91
CA VAL A 88 9.13 -5.55 -25.72
C VAL A 88 8.86 -7.04 -25.87
N ASN A 89 9.68 -7.87 -25.22
CA ASN A 89 9.40 -9.29 -25.11
C ASN A 89 8.28 -9.52 -24.09
N THR A 90 7.04 -9.59 -24.56
CA THR A 90 5.84 -9.75 -23.71
C THR A 90 5.90 -11.01 -22.84
N THR A 91 6.51 -12.09 -23.34
CA THR A 91 6.76 -13.32 -22.58
C THR A 91 7.70 -13.06 -21.41
N PHE A 92 8.79 -12.32 -21.63
CA PHE A 92 9.73 -11.95 -20.57
C PHE A 92 9.09 -11.00 -19.54
N GLU A 93 8.28 -10.05 -19.98
CA GLU A 93 7.56 -9.15 -19.07
C GLU A 93 6.51 -9.91 -18.24
N SER A 94 5.85 -10.91 -18.84
CA SER A 94 4.97 -11.83 -18.12
C SER A 94 5.73 -12.65 -17.09
N PHE A 95 6.92 -13.16 -17.45
CA PHE A 95 7.80 -13.86 -16.51
C PHE A 95 8.19 -12.98 -15.33
N LYS A 96 8.57 -11.71 -15.57
CA LYS A 96 8.85 -10.75 -14.50
C LYS A 96 7.65 -10.58 -13.59
N LEU A 97 6.44 -10.40 -14.14
CA LEU A 97 5.20 -10.27 -13.38
C LEU A 97 4.98 -11.49 -12.46
N ARG A 98 5.17 -12.71 -12.98
CA ARG A 98 5.04 -13.94 -12.19
C ARG A 98 6.05 -14.09 -11.07
N LYS A 99 7.20 -13.43 -11.18
CA LYS A 99 8.24 -13.41 -10.14
C LYS A 99 7.99 -12.35 -9.07
N MET A 100 7.07 -11.41 -9.28
CA MET A 100 6.78 -10.37 -8.30
C MET A 100 6.08 -10.95 -7.06
N LYS A 101 6.52 -10.50 -5.88
CA LYS A 101 5.89 -10.81 -4.59
C LYS A 101 5.70 -9.54 -3.77
N GLN A 102 4.70 -9.57 -2.90
CA GLN A 102 4.50 -8.52 -1.90
C GLN A 102 5.72 -8.50 -0.95
N LEU A 103 6.29 -7.32 -0.69
CA LEU A 103 7.36 -7.19 0.29
C LEU A 103 6.81 -7.39 1.71
N ALA A 104 7.66 -7.78 2.66
CA ALA A 104 7.22 -8.14 4.02
C ALA A 104 6.44 -7.02 4.74
N THR A 105 6.77 -5.76 4.47
CA THR A 105 6.17 -4.57 5.09
C THR A 105 5.33 -3.75 4.12
N GLU A 106 5.12 -4.24 2.90
CA GLU A 106 4.38 -3.53 1.86
C GLU A 106 2.89 -3.86 1.98
N ASN A 107 2.03 -2.84 1.96
CA ASN A 107 0.58 -3.02 1.86
C ASN A 107 0.16 -3.52 0.47
N VAL A 108 -1.03 -4.07 0.35
CA VAL A 108 -1.53 -4.65 -0.91
C VAL A 108 -1.72 -3.60 -2.00
N ASP A 109 -2.11 -2.36 -1.66
CA ASP A 109 -2.32 -1.30 -2.65
C ASP A 109 -1.04 -0.89 -3.41
N PRO A 110 0.09 -0.56 -2.74
CA PRO A 110 1.36 -0.35 -3.42
C PRO A 110 1.83 -1.55 -4.26
N PHE A 111 1.62 -2.77 -3.74
CA PHE A 111 1.95 -3.98 -4.48
C PHE A 111 1.11 -4.12 -5.75
N HIS A 112 -0.20 -3.85 -5.66
CA HIS A 112 -1.11 -3.81 -6.80
C HIS A 112 -0.69 -2.78 -7.84
N VAL A 113 -0.25 -1.58 -7.44
CA VAL A 113 0.27 -0.56 -8.37
C VAL A 113 1.49 -1.08 -9.14
N ARG A 114 2.43 -1.76 -8.47
CA ARG A 114 3.58 -2.37 -9.14
C ARG A 114 3.15 -3.46 -10.12
N LEU A 115 2.22 -4.33 -9.73
CA LEU A 115 1.66 -5.36 -10.63
C LEU A 115 0.98 -4.74 -11.84
N ARG A 116 0.16 -3.70 -11.66
CA ARG A 116 -0.52 -2.97 -12.75
C ARG A 116 0.48 -2.36 -13.73
N THR A 117 1.56 -1.78 -13.19
CA THR A 117 2.64 -1.20 -13.99
C THR A 117 3.34 -2.26 -14.85
N GLN A 118 3.59 -3.45 -14.29
CA GLN A 118 4.23 -4.55 -15.01
C GLN A 118 3.27 -5.19 -16.03
N ALA A 119 1.99 -5.34 -15.68
CA ALA A 119 0.98 -5.96 -16.54
C ALA A 119 0.73 -5.16 -17.83
N ALA A 120 0.89 -3.83 -17.79
CA ALA A 120 0.83 -2.95 -18.97
C ALA A 120 1.90 -3.26 -20.05
N LEU A 121 2.89 -4.10 -19.72
CA LEU A 121 3.94 -4.53 -20.64
C LEU A 121 3.72 -5.95 -21.19
N CYS A 122 2.78 -6.69 -20.63
CA CYS A 122 2.60 -8.12 -20.90
C CYS A 122 1.61 -8.41 -22.03
N SER A 123 0.88 -7.41 -22.54
CA SER A 123 -0.16 -7.54 -23.58
C SER A 123 -1.23 -8.60 -23.24
N PHE A 124 -1.66 -8.65 -21.97
CA PHE A 124 -2.72 -9.56 -21.53
C PHE A 124 -4.09 -9.12 -22.07
N THR A 125 -4.91 -10.10 -22.46
CA THR A 125 -6.30 -9.86 -22.88
C THR A 125 -7.16 -9.36 -21.71
N ASP A 126 -7.01 -9.99 -20.54
CA ASP A 126 -7.71 -9.63 -19.31
C ASP A 126 -6.68 -9.30 -18.21
N VAL A 127 -6.29 -8.03 -18.18
CA VAL A 127 -5.25 -7.54 -17.25
C VAL A 127 -5.68 -7.71 -15.80
N ASP A 128 -6.96 -7.51 -15.49
CA ASP A 128 -7.48 -7.56 -14.12
C ASP A 128 -7.46 -8.99 -13.57
N ARG A 129 -7.84 -9.97 -14.40
CA ARG A 129 -7.71 -11.39 -14.06
C ARG A 129 -6.27 -11.79 -13.78
N GLU A 130 -5.33 -11.36 -14.63
CA GLU A 130 -3.92 -11.73 -14.47
C GLU A 130 -3.27 -11.11 -13.23
N ILE A 131 -3.64 -9.88 -12.90
CA ILE A 131 -3.23 -9.20 -11.66
C ILE A 131 -3.84 -9.89 -10.44
N LEU A 132 -5.13 -10.22 -10.47
CA LEU A 132 -5.79 -10.93 -9.37
C LEU A 132 -5.13 -12.30 -9.13
N ALA A 133 -4.84 -13.06 -10.19
CA ALA A 133 -4.13 -14.33 -10.08
C ALA A 133 -2.77 -14.16 -9.41
N GLN A 134 -2.01 -13.14 -9.79
CA GLN A 134 -0.72 -12.84 -9.18
C GLN A 134 -0.84 -12.38 -7.72
N LEU A 135 -1.85 -11.57 -7.39
CA LEU A 135 -2.14 -11.16 -6.01
C LEU A 135 -2.43 -12.38 -5.14
N ILE A 136 -3.32 -13.27 -5.57
CA ILE A 136 -3.68 -14.49 -4.83
C ILE A 136 -2.44 -15.36 -4.59
N GLU A 137 -1.59 -15.53 -5.60
CA GLU A 137 -0.36 -16.31 -5.48
C GLU A 137 0.61 -15.70 -4.45
N SER A 138 0.85 -14.40 -4.56
CA SER A 138 2.04 -13.76 -3.98
C SER A 138 1.79 -12.80 -2.81
N VAL A 139 0.55 -12.70 -2.33
CA VAL A 139 0.18 -11.95 -1.12
C VAL A 139 0.69 -12.62 0.17
N ASN A 140 1.07 -11.82 1.17
CA ASN A 140 1.56 -12.31 2.46
C ASN A 140 0.42 -12.88 3.33
N SER A 141 -0.77 -12.27 3.28
CA SER A 141 -1.93 -12.71 4.07
C SER A 141 -2.54 -14.02 3.55
N SER A 142 -2.30 -15.11 4.28
CA SER A 142 -2.94 -16.40 4.01
C SER A 142 -4.46 -16.35 4.20
N LYS A 143 -4.93 -15.50 5.11
CA LYS A 143 -6.37 -15.28 5.35
C LYS A 143 -7.04 -14.63 4.16
N LEU A 144 -6.45 -13.57 3.61
CA LEU A 144 -6.94 -12.92 2.38
C LEU A 144 -6.92 -13.88 1.19
N ARG A 145 -5.83 -14.64 0.99
CA ARG A 145 -5.74 -15.66 -0.06
C ARG A 145 -6.87 -16.67 0.03
N LYS A 146 -7.12 -17.24 1.22
CA LYS A 146 -8.21 -18.21 1.46
C LYS A 146 -9.58 -17.59 1.17
N LYS A 147 -9.80 -16.35 1.61
CA LYS A 147 -11.05 -15.62 1.36
C LYS A 147 -11.28 -15.41 -0.15
N ALA A 148 -10.25 -14.97 -0.86
CA ALA A 148 -10.29 -14.76 -2.30
C ALA A 148 -10.69 -16.02 -3.07
N LEU A 149 -10.06 -17.16 -2.75
CA LEU A 149 -10.34 -18.45 -3.39
C LEU A 149 -11.73 -19.00 -3.03
N ARG A 150 -12.15 -18.87 -1.76
CA ARG A 150 -13.45 -19.37 -1.29
C ARG A 150 -14.62 -18.64 -1.95
N TYR A 151 -14.54 -17.31 -2.05
CA TYR A 151 -15.64 -16.48 -2.54
C TYR A 151 -15.49 -16.04 -3.99
N ARG A 152 -14.42 -16.46 -4.68
CA ARG A 152 -14.14 -16.11 -6.08
C ARG A 152 -14.18 -14.59 -6.31
N LEU A 153 -13.46 -13.86 -5.47
CA LEU A 153 -13.47 -12.40 -5.49
C LEU A 153 -12.99 -11.84 -6.83
N THR A 154 -13.58 -10.73 -7.27
CA THR A 154 -13.03 -9.91 -8.35
C THR A 154 -11.81 -9.12 -7.86
N LEU A 155 -11.04 -8.51 -8.77
CA LEU A 155 -9.90 -7.66 -8.40
C LEU A 155 -10.33 -6.54 -7.43
N ASN A 156 -11.41 -5.82 -7.74
CA ASN A 156 -11.91 -4.74 -6.90
C ASN A 156 -12.35 -5.23 -5.51
N GLN A 157 -13.00 -6.40 -5.45
CA GLN A 157 -13.38 -7.00 -4.17
C GLN A 157 -12.15 -7.43 -3.36
N PHE A 158 -11.14 -8.02 -4.00
CA PHE A 158 -9.88 -8.39 -3.35
C PHE A 158 -9.19 -7.18 -2.71
N LEU A 159 -9.11 -6.06 -3.44
CA LEU A 159 -8.51 -4.81 -2.95
C LEU A 159 -9.32 -4.18 -1.81
N SER A 160 -10.65 -4.23 -1.89
CA SER A 160 -11.51 -3.76 -0.79
C SER A 160 -11.28 -4.59 0.48
N GLU A 161 -11.24 -5.91 0.32
CA GLU A 161 -11.00 -6.84 1.42
C GLU A 161 -9.60 -6.71 2.02
N SER A 162 -8.58 -6.46 1.21
CA SER A 162 -7.22 -6.21 1.71
C SER A 162 -7.15 -4.95 2.54
N ARG A 163 -7.77 -3.85 2.09
CA ARG A 163 -7.82 -2.59 2.84
C ARG A 163 -8.54 -2.77 4.17
N ASN A 164 -9.66 -3.49 4.17
CA ASN A 164 -10.42 -3.77 5.38
C ASN A 164 -9.60 -4.62 6.36
N GLU A 165 -8.89 -5.65 5.88
CA GLU A 165 -8.01 -6.45 6.73
C GLU A 165 -6.87 -5.63 7.33
N GLU A 166 -6.16 -4.85 6.51
CA GLU A 166 -5.06 -3.97 6.96
C GLU A 166 -5.54 -2.92 7.98
N LEU A 167 -6.70 -2.30 7.74
CA LEU A 167 -7.31 -1.34 8.65
C LEU A 167 -7.74 -2.00 9.96
N THR A 168 -8.40 -3.16 9.88
CA THR A 168 -8.86 -3.89 11.07
C THR A 168 -7.68 -4.32 11.92
N GLU A 169 -6.61 -4.82 11.30
CA GLU A 169 -5.40 -5.22 12.01
C GLU A 169 -4.73 -4.04 12.70
N ALA A 170 -4.66 -2.86 12.06
CA ALA A 170 -4.16 -1.65 12.69
C ALA A 170 -5.03 -1.22 13.90
N GLN A 171 -6.36 -1.26 13.75
CA GLN A 171 -7.30 -0.92 14.83
C GLN A 171 -7.23 -1.91 15.99
N THR A 172 -7.17 -3.22 15.72
CA THR A 172 -7.03 -4.26 16.75
C THR A 172 -5.71 -4.09 17.52
N ARG A 173 -4.60 -3.84 16.83
CA ARG A 173 -3.31 -3.58 17.48
C ARG A 173 -3.35 -2.37 18.41
N GLU A 174 -4.06 -1.30 18.03
CA GLU A 174 -4.23 -0.14 18.91
C GLU A 174 -5.03 -0.47 20.17
N ILE A 175 -6.15 -1.21 20.03
CA ILE A 175 -6.95 -1.68 21.17
C ILE A 175 -6.09 -2.50 22.13
N GLU A 176 -5.37 -3.51 21.62
CA GLU A 176 -4.49 -4.37 22.43
C GLU A 176 -3.38 -3.57 23.14
N ARG A 177 -2.84 -2.55 22.48
CA ARG A 177 -1.86 -1.64 23.08
C ARG A 177 -2.47 -0.83 24.22
N THR A 178 -3.68 -0.29 24.04
CA THR A 178 -4.38 0.46 25.10
C THR A 178 -4.75 -0.42 26.28
N ASP A 179 -5.17 -1.66 26.04
CA ASP A 179 -5.49 -2.64 27.08
C ASP A 179 -4.25 -3.00 27.92
N GLN A 180 -3.10 -3.20 27.27
CA GLN A 180 -1.83 -3.43 27.98
C GLN A 180 -1.38 -2.21 28.80
N ALA A 181 -1.52 -0.99 28.28
CA ALA A 181 -1.21 0.23 29.03
C ALA A 181 -2.09 0.38 30.29
N CYS A 182 -3.39 0.10 30.17
CA CYS A 182 -4.32 0.08 31.29
C CYS A 182 -3.97 -1.00 32.33
N ALA A 183 -3.52 -2.17 31.88
CA ALA A 183 -3.10 -3.27 32.77
C ALA A 183 -1.81 -2.94 33.57
N ILE A 184 -0.84 -2.22 32.97
CA ILE A 184 0.38 -1.79 33.66
C ILE A 184 0.08 -0.76 34.75
N ASN A 185 -0.82 0.20 34.47
CA ASN A 185 -1.18 1.26 35.42
C ASN A 185 -1.93 0.73 36.67
N ASN A 186 -2.59 -0.42 36.56
CA ASN A 186 -3.24 -1.09 37.68
C ASN A 186 -2.26 -1.89 38.56
N LYS A 187 -1.05 -2.21 38.08
CA LYS A 187 -0.01 -2.85 38.90
C LYS A 187 0.77 -1.84 39.75
N THR A 188 0.97 -0.61 39.28
CA THR A 188 1.60 0.47 40.07
C THR A 188 0.70 1.01 41.18
N LYS A 189 -0.63 0.92 41.05
CA LYS A 189 -1.58 1.28 42.14
C LYS A 189 -1.76 0.22 43.23
N LYS A 190 -1.15 -0.97 43.11
CA LYS A 190 -1.18 -2.01 44.16
C LYS A 190 0.00 -1.97 45.14
N SER A 191 0.85 -0.93 45.08
CA SER A 191 1.92 -0.72 46.07
C SER A 191 1.84 0.66 46.73
N VAL A 192 0.69 0.99 47.32
CA VAL A 192 0.68 1.88 48.48
C VAL A 192 0.43 1.00 49.68
N LYS A 193 1.51 0.53 50.31
CA LYS A 193 1.46 0.05 51.69
C LYS A 193 1.00 1.23 52.54
N VAL A 194 -0.29 1.30 52.84
CA VAL A 194 -0.81 2.19 53.88
C VAL A 194 -0.10 1.78 55.17
N HIS A 195 0.85 2.61 55.59
CA HIS A 195 1.53 2.49 56.87
C HIS A 195 0.46 2.75 57.94
N LYS A 196 -0.16 1.69 58.47
CA LYS A 196 -0.97 1.82 59.68
C LYS A 196 -0.02 2.17 60.81
N GLN A 197 -0.16 3.40 61.32
CA GLN A 197 0.49 3.83 62.55
C GLN A 197 0.15 2.85 63.69
N PRO A 198 1.07 2.61 64.64
CA PRO A 198 0.79 1.74 65.77
C PRO A 198 -0.28 2.38 66.65
N ALA A 199 -1.37 1.66 66.89
CA ALA A 199 -2.38 2.06 67.86
C ALA A 199 -1.81 1.95 69.27
N LEU A 200 -1.81 3.07 69.99
CA LEU A 200 -1.55 3.10 71.43
C LEU A 200 -2.56 2.21 72.16
N THR A 201 -2.03 1.44 73.11
CA THR A 201 -2.70 0.49 73.97
C THR A 201 -3.71 1.19 74.87
N THR A 202 -5.01 0.99 74.62
CA THR A 202 -6.06 1.34 75.58
C THR A 202 -6.38 0.13 76.43
N ILE A 203 -6.16 0.27 77.74
CA ILE A 203 -6.50 -0.70 78.78
C ILE A 203 -8.01 -0.93 78.76
N LYS A 204 -8.45 -2.16 78.49
CA LYS A 204 -9.86 -2.57 78.63
C LYS A 204 -10.15 -2.90 80.09
N VAL A 205 -10.93 -2.04 80.75
CA VAL A 205 -11.60 -2.36 82.01
C VAL A 205 -12.74 -3.35 81.71
N LYS A 206 -12.77 -4.48 82.42
CA LYS A 206 -13.86 -5.46 82.37
C LYS A 206 -15.09 -4.87 83.07
N GLN A 207 -16.25 -4.96 82.43
CA GLN A 207 -17.54 -4.82 83.11
C GLN A 207 -18.32 -6.12 82.92
N ASP A 208 -18.55 -6.81 84.02
CA ASP A 208 -19.38 -8.00 84.13
C ASP A 208 -20.84 -7.59 84.02
N HIS A 209 -21.56 -8.13 83.03
CA HIS A 209 -23.02 -8.07 82.98
C HIS A 209 -23.59 -9.46 83.20
N ALA A 210 -24.30 -9.61 84.31
CA ALA A 210 -25.06 -10.81 84.68
C ALA A 210 -26.12 -11.10 83.60
N GLY A 211 -25.89 -12.15 82.81
CA GLY A 211 -26.85 -12.66 81.84
C GLY A 211 -27.99 -13.44 82.51
N ILE A 212 -29.02 -13.80 81.74
CA ILE A 212 -30.13 -14.66 82.19
C ILE A 212 -29.76 -16.13 81.91
N CYS A 213 -29.96 -17.02 82.89
CA CYS A 213 -29.70 -18.45 82.82
C CYS A 213 -30.62 -19.15 81.83
N ARG A 214 -30.03 -19.83 80.84
CA ARG A 214 -30.76 -20.49 79.75
C ARG A 214 -31.50 -21.78 80.15
N ASN A 215 -31.28 -22.31 81.35
CA ASN A 215 -31.91 -23.56 81.79
C ASN A 215 -33.14 -23.35 82.68
N CYS A 216 -33.22 -22.23 83.41
CA CYS A 216 -34.35 -21.91 84.30
C CYS A 216 -35.02 -20.55 83.99
N GLY A 217 -34.42 -19.72 83.15
CA GLY A 217 -34.95 -18.40 82.78
C GLY A 217 -34.74 -17.28 83.82
N GLY A 218 -34.04 -17.53 84.93
CA GLY A 218 -33.71 -16.52 85.96
C GLY A 218 -32.37 -15.80 85.73
N ILE A 219 -32.04 -14.76 86.52
CA ILE A 219 -30.75 -14.04 86.45
C ILE A 219 -29.60 -14.97 86.91
N TYR A 220 -28.46 -14.94 86.22
CA TYR A 220 -27.33 -15.86 86.45
C TYR A 220 -26.55 -15.53 87.75
N LEU A 221 -26.07 -16.59 88.42
CA LEU A 221 -25.83 -16.76 89.86
C LEU A 221 -27.11 -16.83 90.71
N HIS A 222 -27.64 -18.05 90.83
CA HIS A 222 -28.63 -18.42 91.83
C HIS A 222 -28.15 -19.67 92.59
N PRO A 223 -28.66 -19.91 93.81
CA PRO A 223 -28.37 -21.13 94.57
C PRO A 223 -28.78 -22.41 93.83
#